data_AF-C1ADD6-F1
#
_entry.id   AF-C1ADD6-F1
#
_cell.length_a   1.000
_cell.length_b   1.000
_cell.length_c   1.000
_cell.angle_alpha   90.00
_cell.angle_beta   90.00
_cell.angle_gamma   90.00
#
_symmetry.space_group_name_H-M   'P 1'
#
loop_
_entity.id
_entity.type
_entity.pdbx_description
1 polymer ?
#
loop_
_entity_poly.entity_id
_entity_poly.type
_entity_poly.pdbx_seq_one_letter_code
_entity_poly.pdbx_strand_id
1 'polypeptide(L)'
;MVRLGVVGWCLSTTPVQLAGQAAATSGATAPAPQTPAGRLLTTWVSAVNDGDSVRLGALQLAASGTALPDGRVLRSTTGGLTLTQVVRAGTRHVEFVVRDRGSAVRRFGVLAVATDDSTRISYFNLVALPPTAEISDLLVTETERARVIAGTAKNLRQYYVVRETGQWLGDSIEDRLRRGAYDGITASRYLADMLTSELRALSGDRHFRVEFSVPVLPADFSLSRTVADRESQQALWDRNNCAFLRAERLADNIGYLKLNGFGSPEYCKPTVDAAMAFVKGTDALIVDLRDNNGGDADLVTYFASYFVAPRTLLATTWTRASEQTDSAWTTHVAGPRFAESKPVYVLTSTRTFSAGEAFAYELQQLKRVTVVGDPTAGGAHPTWPRRVTDHFYVNTPGARITSPISGTDWEGVGVQPNVLAPQAEALDVARRLATTHIRQRR
;
A
#
# COMPACT_ATOMS: atom_id res chain seq x y z
N MET A 1 -3.13 -16.95 -81.70
CA MET A 1 -4.56 -17.17 -81.96
C MET A 1 -4.81 -18.66 -81.89
N VAL A 2 -5.63 -19.12 -80.96
CA VAL A 2 -6.63 -20.22 -81.06
C VAL A 2 -7.12 -20.48 -79.63
N ARG A 3 -8.40 -20.15 -79.42
CA ARG A 3 -9.25 -20.60 -78.33
C ARG A 3 -9.70 -22.03 -78.61
N LEU A 4 -9.96 -22.80 -77.55
CA LEU A 4 -11.06 -23.76 -77.33
C LEU A 4 -10.72 -24.47 -75.99
N GLY A 5 -11.57 -24.68 -75.00
CA GLY A 5 -13.03 -24.70 -74.92
C GLY A 5 -13.43 -25.90 -74.05
N VAL A 6 -13.64 -25.64 -72.75
CA VAL A 6 -14.57 -26.28 -71.77
C VAL A 6 -14.65 -27.81 -71.66
N VAL A 7 -14.55 -28.35 -70.42
CA VAL A 7 -15.60 -29.07 -69.65
C VAL A 7 -14.95 -29.64 -68.38
N GLY A 8 -15.56 -29.33 -67.22
CA GLY A 8 -15.05 -29.67 -65.90
C GLY A 8 -15.46 -31.06 -65.39
N TRP A 9 -14.74 -31.52 -64.36
CA TRP A 9 -15.20 -32.49 -63.38
C TRP A 9 -14.69 -32.09 -62.00
N CYS A 10 -15.61 -32.12 -61.04
CA CYS A 10 -15.44 -31.75 -59.64
C CYS A 10 -14.85 -32.93 -58.88
N LEU A 11 -13.71 -32.76 -58.20
CA LEU A 11 -13.24 -33.67 -57.15
C LEU A 11 -12.66 -32.86 -56.00
N SER A 12 -13.31 -33.01 -54.85
CA SER A 12 -12.97 -32.47 -53.54
C SER A 12 -11.57 -32.88 -53.11
N THR A 13 -10.71 -31.91 -52.84
CA THR A 13 -9.45 -32.11 -52.10
C THR A 13 -9.51 -31.30 -50.81
N THR A 14 -9.66 -32.01 -49.70
CA THR A 14 -9.42 -31.49 -48.35
C THR A 14 -7.98 -30.98 -48.23
N PRO A 15 -7.73 -29.73 -47.81
CA PRO A 15 -6.37 -29.31 -47.51
C PRO A 15 -5.89 -29.98 -46.22
N VAL A 16 -4.80 -30.73 -46.34
CA VAL A 16 -4.00 -31.22 -45.21
C VAL A 16 -3.46 -29.99 -44.47
N GLN A 17 -4.05 -29.67 -43.32
CA GLN A 17 -3.44 -28.74 -42.37
C GLN A 17 -2.19 -29.41 -41.78
N LEU A 18 -1.02 -28.97 -42.26
CA LEU A 18 0.26 -29.19 -41.60
C LEU A 18 0.19 -28.58 -40.20
N ALA A 19 -0.07 -29.43 -39.21
CA ALA A 19 0.17 -29.12 -37.81
C ALA A 19 1.68 -28.92 -37.64
N GLY A 20 2.12 -27.66 -37.70
CA GLY A 20 3.40 -27.26 -37.14
C GLY A 20 3.33 -27.51 -35.63
N GLN A 21 3.85 -28.66 -35.19
CA GLN A 21 4.17 -28.87 -33.79
C GLN A 21 5.21 -27.81 -33.41
N ALA A 22 4.76 -26.78 -32.68
CA ALA A 22 5.65 -25.95 -31.91
C ALA A 22 6.37 -26.90 -30.93
N ALA A 23 7.63 -27.23 -31.25
CA ALA A 23 8.49 -27.98 -30.38
C ALA A 23 8.53 -27.26 -29.04
N ALA A 24 8.03 -27.91 -27.99
CA ALA A 24 8.24 -27.50 -26.63
C ALA A 24 9.76 -27.46 -26.40
N THR A 25 10.34 -26.27 -26.39
CA THR A 25 11.71 -26.08 -25.93
C THR A 25 11.76 -26.58 -24.49
N SER A 26 12.48 -27.68 -24.28
CA SER A 26 12.74 -28.26 -22.98
C SER A 26 13.26 -27.17 -22.05
N GLY A 27 12.44 -26.71 -21.12
CA GLY A 27 12.81 -25.69 -20.14
C GLY A 27 13.89 -26.25 -19.22
N ALA A 28 15.16 -25.96 -19.51
CA ALA A 28 16.28 -26.37 -18.69
C ALA A 28 16.09 -25.83 -17.26
N THR A 29 16.28 -26.71 -16.27
CA THR A 29 16.25 -26.33 -14.86
C THR A 29 17.62 -25.77 -14.49
N ALA A 30 17.68 -24.56 -13.96
CA ALA A 30 18.92 -23.99 -13.45
C ALA A 30 19.32 -24.68 -12.13
N PRO A 31 20.62 -24.95 -11.89
CA PRO A 31 21.07 -25.51 -10.62
C PRO A 31 20.78 -24.52 -9.49
N ALA A 32 20.19 -25.00 -8.40
CA ALA A 32 19.89 -24.16 -7.26
C ALA A 32 21.16 -23.79 -6.47
N PRO A 33 21.30 -22.54 -5.99
CA PRO A 33 22.47 -22.14 -5.21
C PRO A 33 22.55 -22.89 -3.88
N GLN A 34 23.76 -23.26 -3.47
CA GLN A 34 24.01 -23.94 -2.19
C GLN A 34 24.15 -22.97 -1.01
N THR A 35 23.81 -21.69 -1.19
CA THR A 35 23.78 -20.70 -0.11
C THR A 35 22.55 -20.94 0.79
N PRO A 36 22.52 -20.40 2.03
CA PRO A 36 21.33 -20.51 2.88
C PRO A 36 20.04 -20.05 2.19
N ALA A 37 20.08 -18.88 1.53
CA ALA A 37 18.96 -18.38 0.74
C ALA A 37 18.59 -19.32 -0.43
N GLY A 38 19.57 -19.88 -1.13
CA GLY A 38 19.33 -20.83 -2.22
C GLY A 38 18.69 -22.16 -1.76
N ARG A 39 19.06 -22.65 -0.57
CA ARG A 39 18.43 -23.83 0.04
C ARG A 39 16.98 -23.58 0.42
N LEU A 40 16.66 -22.40 0.98
CA LEU A 40 15.27 -22.03 1.26
C LEU A 40 14.46 -21.83 -0.01
N LEU A 41 15.03 -21.24 -1.06
CA LEU A 41 14.40 -21.15 -2.37
C LEU A 41 14.05 -22.54 -2.92
N THR A 42 15.00 -23.48 -2.87
CA THR A 42 14.79 -24.86 -3.31
C THR A 42 13.67 -25.53 -2.52
N THR A 43 13.70 -25.36 -1.19
CA THR A 43 12.69 -25.89 -0.28
C THR A 43 11.31 -25.34 -0.63
N TRP A 44 11.19 -24.03 -0.81
CA TRP A 44 9.94 -23.36 -1.16
C TRP A 44 9.41 -23.80 -2.53
N VAL A 45 10.24 -23.80 -3.58
CA VAL A 45 9.83 -24.25 -4.93
C VAL A 45 9.37 -25.72 -4.91
N SER A 46 10.08 -26.60 -4.18
CA SER A 46 9.66 -28.00 -4.04
C SER A 46 8.31 -28.13 -3.33
N ALA A 47 8.11 -27.42 -2.21
CA ALA A 47 6.87 -27.46 -1.45
C ALA A 47 5.67 -26.95 -2.26
N VAL A 48 5.85 -25.89 -3.06
CA VAL A 48 4.83 -25.40 -4.00
C VAL A 48 4.51 -26.47 -5.06
N ASN A 49 5.52 -27.11 -5.64
CA ASN A 49 5.32 -28.12 -6.68
C ASN A 49 4.60 -29.37 -6.17
N ASP A 50 4.99 -29.82 -4.98
CA ASP A 50 4.43 -31.00 -4.32
C ASP A 50 3.02 -30.72 -3.77
N GLY A 51 2.66 -29.44 -3.60
CA GLY A 51 1.41 -29.05 -2.92
C GLY A 51 1.45 -29.36 -1.42
N ASP A 52 2.64 -29.40 -0.83
CA ASP A 52 2.86 -29.80 0.56
C ASP A 52 2.46 -28.67 1.52
N SER A 53 1.22 -28.72 2.00
CA SER A 53 0.67 -27.73 2.93
C SER A 53 1.42 -27.65 4.27
N VAL A 54 2.05 -28.75 4.72
CA VAL A 54 2.80 -28.79 5.99
C VAL A 54 4.10 -28.02 5.82
N ARG A 55 4.86 -28.29 4.75
CA ARG A 55 6.10 -27.56 4.45
C ARG A 55 5.85 -26.09 4.13
N LEU A 56 4.78 -25.77 3.40
CA LEU A 56 4.39 -24.39 3.14
C LEU A 56 4.02 -23.64 4.44
N GLY A 57 3.27 -24.28 5.34
CA GLY A 57 2.96 -23.73 6.66
C GLY A 57 4.21 -23.49 7.51
N ALA A 58 5.14 -24.44 7.53
CA ALA A 58 6.41 -24.29 8.24
C ALA A 58 7.25 -23.13 7.70
N LEU A 59 7.34 -22.98 6.37
CA LEU A 59 8.02 -21.84 5.73
C LEU A 59 7.36 -20.51 6.08
N GLN A 60 6.02 -20.46 6.09
CA GLN A 60 5.29 -19.26 6.47
C GLN A 60 5.51 -18.87 7.94
N LEU A 61 5.59 -19.85 8.85
CA LEU A 61 5.93 -19.60 10.25
C LEU A 61 7.38 -19.11 10.41
N ALA A 62 8.31 -19.67 9.64
CA ALA A 62 9.71 -19.22 9.61
C ALA A 62 9.90 -17.85 8.94
N ALA A 63 8.90 -17.32 8.23
CA ALA A 63 9.00 -16.09 7.45
C ALA A 63 8.93 -14.79 8.28
N SER A 64 8.93 -14.84 9.61
CA SER A 64 9.20 -13.69 10.48
C SER A 64 8.40 -12.41 10.18
N GLY A 65 7.12 -12.56 9.85
CA GLY A 65 6.23 -11.44 9.48
C GLY A 65 6.21 -11.11 7.98
N THR A 66 7.06 -11.75 7.17
CA THR A 66 6.99 -11.73 5.70
C THR A 66 5.86 -12.64 5.24
N ALA A 67 4.92 -12.07 4.48
CA ALA A 67 3.88 -12.85 3.83
C ALA A 67 4.46 -13.59 2.61
N LEU A 68 4.34 -14.91 2.60
CA LEU A 68 4.64 -15.71 1.41
C LEU A 68 3.36 -15.87 0.59
N PRO A 69 3.45 -16.00 -0.74
CA PRO A 69 2.30 -16.38 -1.55
C PRO A 69 1.71 -17.70 -1.05
N ASP A 70 0.38 -17.84 -1.05
CA ASP A 70 -0.24 -19.13 -0.77
C ASP A 70 0.20 -20.12 -1.84
N GLY A 71 1.09 -21.04 -1.46
CA GLY A 71 1.67 -22.01 -2.37
C GLY A 71 0.65 -22.94 -3.02
N ARG A 72 -0.51 -23.17 -2.38
CA ARG A 72 -1.60 -23.99 -2.97
C ARG A 72 -2.30 -23.22 -4.09
N VAL A 73 -2.63 -21.96 -3.83
CA VAL A 73 -3.21 -21.06 -4.85
C VAL A 73 -2.23 -20.89 -6.00
N LEU A 74 -0.96 -20.65 -5.69
CA LEU A 74 0.09 -20.52 -6.70
C LEU A 74 0.20 -21.80 -7.53
N ARG A 75 0.31 -22.98 -6.92
CA ARG A 75 0.35 -24.26 -7.64
C ARG A 75 -0.88 -24.47 -8.53
N SER A 76 -2.08 -24.18 -8.01
CA SER A 76 -3.33 -24.36 -8.78
C SER A 76 -3.41 -23.45 -10.01
N THR A 77 -2.81 -22.26 -9.94
CA THR A 77 -2.83 -21.27 -11.03
C THR A 77 -1.67 -21.43 -12.00
N THR A 78 -0.53 -21.94 -11.53
CA THR A 78 0.70 -22.07 -12.33
C THR A 78 1.01 -23.48 -12.78
N GLY A 79 0.33 -24.52 -12.26
CA GLY A 79 0.71 -25.92 -12.45
C GLY A 79 2.02 -26.31 -11.75
N GLY A 80 2.52 -25.45 -10.86
CA GLY A 80 3.86 -25.51 -10.29
C GLY A 80 4.85 -24.56 -10.96
N LEU A 81 6.11 -24.62 -10.54
CA LEU A 81 7.19 -23.70 -10.89
C LEU A 81 8.43 -24.48 -11.31
N THR A 82 9.11 -23.98 -12.33
CA THR A 82 10.42 -24.46 -12.75
C THR A 82 11.43 -23.33 -12.61
N LEU A 83 12.49 -23.52 -11.80
CA LEU A 83 13.59 -22.57 -11.70
C LEU A 83 14.38 -22.57 -13.02
N THR A 84 14.32 -21.46 -13.76
CA THR A 84 14.95 -21.34 -15.08
C THR A 84 16.23 -20.52 -15.05
N GLN A 85 16.40 -19.64 -14.06
CA GLN A 85 17.59 -18.79 -13.95
C GLN A 85 17.86 -18.40 -12.49
N VAL A 86 19.13 -18.35 -12.12
CA VAL A 86 19.61 -17.64 -10.94
C VAL A 86 20.28 -16.35 -11.43
N VAL A 87 19.70 -15.21 -11.12
CA VAL A 87 20.21 -13.88 -11.53
C VAL A 87 21.38 -13.48 -10.64
N ARG A 88 21.21 -13.65 -9.33
CA ARG A 88 22.23 -13.38 -8.32
C ARG A 88 22.07 -14.35 -7.16
N ALA A 89 23.17 -14.86 -6.64
CA ALA A 89 23.17 -15.67 -5.42
C ALA A 89 24.22 -15.12 -4.45
N GLY A 90 23.75 -14.69 -3.28
CA GLY A 90 24.58 -14.33 -2.14
C GLY A 90 24.29 -15.26 -0.95
N THR A 91 25.02 -15.04 0.14
CA THR A 91 24.78 -15.76 1.40
C THR A 91 23.44 -15.38 2.03
N ARG A 92 23.03 -14.10 1.90
CA ARG A 92 21.84 -13.53 2.52
C ARG A 92 20.62 -13.44 1.61
N HIS A 93 20.80 -13.45 0.29
CA HIS A 93 19.68 -13.38 -0.64
C HIS A 93 19.97 -14.12 -1.95
N VAL A 94 18.90 -14.46 -2.65
CA VAL A 94 18.92 -15.02 -4.00
C VAL A 94 17.89 -14.29 -4.85
N GLU A 95 18.30 -13.89 -6.04
CA GLU A 95 17.46 -13.30 -7.08
C GLU A 95 17.34 -14.33 -8.20
N PHE A 96 16.12 -14.64 -8.62
CA PHE A 96 15.84 -15.82 -9.44
C PHE A 96 14.67 -15.61 -10.38
N VAL A 97 14.61 -16.46 -11.41
CA VAL A 97 13.51 -16.52 -12.36
C VAL A 97 12.93 -17.91 -12.35
N VAL A 98 11.61 -18.00 -12.18
CA VAL A 98 10.85 -19.23 -12.39
C VAL A 98 9.93 -19.08 -13.60
N ARG A 99 9.64 -20.20 -14.24
CA ARG A 99 8.55 -20.31 -15.22
C ARG A 99 7.41 -21.11 -14.62
N ASP A 100 6.19 -20.67 -14.86
CA ASP A 100 4.99 -21.45 -14.56
C ASP A 100 5.02 -22.76 -15.39
N ARG A 101 4.65 -23.89 -14.80
CA ARG A 101 4.64 -25.17 -15.53
C ARG A 101 3.45 -25.29 -16.48
N GLY A 102 2.32 -24.72 -16.09
CA GLY A 102 1.06 -24.72 -16.82
C GLY A 102 0.90 -23.56 -17.81
N SER A 103 1.86 -22.64 -17.91
CA SER A 103 1.79 -21.52 -18.86
C SER A 103 3.18 -21.05 -19.30
N ALA A 104 3.25 -20.10 -20.24
CA ALA A 104 4.51 -19.47 -20.65
C ALA A 104 4.94 -18.31 -19.73
N VAL A 105 4.20 -18.03 -18.65
CA VAL A 105 4.49 -16.91 -17.75
C VAL A 105 5.82 -17.13 -17.04
N ARG A 106 6.70 -16.14 -17.15
CA ARG A 106 7.92 -16.02 -16.35
C ARG A 106 7.63 -15.19 -15.12
N ARG A 107 8.33 -15.46 -14.03
CA ARG A 107 8.25 -14.68 -12.79
C ARG A 107 9.65 -14.38 -12.27
N PHE A 108 9.86 -13.14 -11.86
CA PHE A 108 11.08 -12.72 -11.17
C PHE A 108 10.81 -12.67 -9.67
N GLY A 109 11.74 -13.21 -8.89
CA GLY A 109 11.61 -13.25 -7.43
C GLY A 109 12.92 -13.03 -6.72
N VAL A 110 12.79 -12.62 -5.47
CA VAL A 110 13.88 -12.43 -4.52
C VAL A 110 13.48 -13.09 -3.22
N LEU A 111 14.41 -13.87 -2.65
CA LEU A 111 14.29 -14.42 -1.31
C LEU A 111 15.51 -13.98 -0.52
N ALA A 112 15.28 -13.35 0.62
CA ALA A 112 16.33 -13.03 1.58
C ALA A 112 16.10 -13.74 2.92
N VAL A 113 17.19 -14.02 3.63
CA VAL A 113 17.19 -14.64 4.95
C VAL A 113 17.49 -13.63 6.04
N ALA A 114 17.07 -13.93 7.27
CA ALA A 114 17.29 -13.03 8.39
C ALA A 114 18.79 -12.94 8.73
N THR A 115 19.20 -11.78 9.27
CA THR A 115 20.61 -11.52 9.60
C THR A 115 21.05 -12.29 10.84
N ASP A 116 20.13 -12.60 11.74
CA ASP A 116 20.30 -13.34 12.99
C ASP A 116 20.08 -14.85 12.82
N ASP A 117 19.26 -15.28 11.84
CA ASP A 117 18.99 -16.68 11.56
C ASP A 117 18.82 -16.94 10.05
N SER A 118 19.83 -17.61 9.46
CA SER A 118 19.84 -17.94 8.03
C SER A 118 18.82 -19.01 7.59
N THR A 119 18.08 -19.59 8.53
CA THR A 119 16.97 -20.52 8.25
C THR A 119 15.62 -19.81 8.14
N ARG A 120 15.54 -18.54 8.53
CA ARG A 120 14.33 -17.73 8.48
C ARG A 120 14.30 -16.84 7.25
N ILE A 121 13.14 -16.76 6.60
CA ILE A 121 12.92 -15.84 5.48
C ILE A 121 12.63 -14.45 6.07
N SER A 122 13.37 -13.45 5.63
CA SER A 122 13.22 -12.04 6.04
C SER A 122 12.60 -11.16 4.95
N TYR A 123 12.66 -11.61 3.70
CA TYR A 123 12.05 -10.96 2.56
C TYR A 123 11.71 -11.98 1.50
N PHE A 124 10.55 -11.82 0.87
CA PHE A 124 10.15 -12.61 -0.27
C PHE A 124 9.32 -11.76 -1.21
N ASN A 125 9.64 -11.79 -2.49
CA ASN A 125 8.75 -11.32 -3.54
C ASN A 125 8.76 -12.29 -4.73
N LEU A 126 7.66 -12.30 -5.46
CA LEU A 126 7.55 -13.03 -6.72
C LEU A 126 6.53 -12.33 -7.60
N VAL A 127 7.01 -11.73 -8.69
CA VAL A 127 6.17 -10.96 -9.62
C VAL A 127 6.12 -11.63 -10.98
N ALA A 128 4.93 -11.71 -11.56
CA ALA A 128 4.77 -12.15 -12.94
C ALA A 128 5.33 -11.10 -13.89
N LEU A 129 6.10 -11.54 -14.88
CA LEU A 129 6.67 -10.69 -15.90
C LEU A 129 5.72 -10.61 -17.10
N PRO A 130 5.38 -9.40 -17.59
CA PRO A 130 4.76 -9.25 -18.90
C PRO A 130 5.59 -9.96 -19.98
N PRO A 131 4.97 -10.44 -21.07
CA PRO A 131 5.71 -11.14 -22.14
C PRO A 131 6.89 -10.34 -22.70
N THR A 132 6.76 -9.00 -22.76
CA THR A 132 7.76 -8.07 -23.31
C THR A 132 8.74 -7.53 -22.27
N ALA A 133 8.61 -7.89 -20.99
CA ALA A 133 9.49 -7.37 -19.95
C ALA A 133 10.83 -8.10 -19.95
N GLU A 134 11.93 -7.34 -19.95
CA GLU A 134 13.27 -7.88 -19.79
C GLU A 134 13.68 -7.85 -18.32
N ILE A 135 14.41 -8.87 -17.88
CA ILE A 135 14.86 -8.96 -16.48
C ILE A 135 15.79 -7.78 -16.16
N SER A 136 16.60 -7.33 -17.13
CA SER A 136 17.47 -6.16 -16.98
C SER A 136 16.74 -4.90 -16.55
N ASP A 137 15.46 -4.75 -16.92
CA ASP A 137 14.64 -3.59 -16.55
C ASP A 137 14.29 -3.57 -15.05
N LEU A 138 14.46 -4.72 -14.38
CA LEU A 138 14.20 -4.90 -12.95
C LEU A 138 15.46 -4.88 -12.10
N LEU A 139 16.63 -4.66 -12.73
CA LEU A 139 17.92 -4.68 -12.06
C LEU A 139 18.56 -3.30 -12.01
N VAL A 140 19.29 -3.04 -10.93
CA VAL A 140 20.19 -1.90 -10.78
C VAL A 140 21.65 -2.34 -10.93
N THR A 141 22.44 -1.47 -11.55
CA THR A 141 23.91 -1.57 -11.51
C THR A 141 24.44 -1.06 -10.17
N GLU A 142 25.72 -1.30 -9.91
CA GLU A 142 26.40 -0.71 -8.74
C GLU A 142 26.33 0.82 -8.75
N THR A 143 26.61 1.44 -9.90
CA THR A 143 26.53 2.90 -10.09
C THR A 143 25.11 3.42 -9.84
N GLU A 144 24.09 2.73 -10.35
CA GLU A 144 22.70 3.14 -10.15
C GLU A 144 22.26 2.97 -8.69
N ARG A 145 22.66 1.87 -8.05
CA ARG A 145 22.43 1.65 -6.60
C ARG A 145 23.02 2.79 -5.77
N ALA A 146 24.25 3.21 -6.06
CA ALA A 146 24.86 4.36 -5.39
C ALA A 146 24.10 5.67 -5.63
N ARG A 147 23.60 5.91 -6.86
CA ARG A 147 22.78 7.08 -7.19
C ARG A 147 21.43 7.08 -6.46
N VAL A 148 20.76 5.94 -6.37
CA VAL A 148 19.49 5.80 -5.63
C VAL A 148 19.69 6.16 -4.16
N ILE A 149 20.75 5.66 -3.54
CA ILE A 149 21.05 5.93 -2.13
C ILE A 149 21.41 7.40 -1.91
N ALA A 150 22.31 7.95 -2.72
CA ALA A 150 22.71 9.36 -2.63
C ALA A 150 21.53 10.32 -2.90
N GLY A 151 20.68 10.01 -3.88
CA GLY A 151 19.50 10.80 -4.20
C GLY A 151 18.45 10.72 -3.09
N THR A 152 18.27 9.55 -2.47
CA THR A 152 17.41 9.37 -1.30
C THR A 152 17.94 10.18 -0.12
N ALA A 153 19.24 10.09 0.18
CA ALA A 153 19.88 10.85 1.26
C ALA A 153 19.76 12.36 1.06
N LYS A 154 19.97 12.85 -0.17
CA LYS A 154 19.72 14.25 -0.53
C LYS A 154 18.27 14.65 -0.27
N ASN A 155 17.31 13.81 -0.64
CA ASN A 155 15.90 14.08 -0.42
C ASN A 155 15.55 14.21 1.06
N LEU A 156 16.06 13.30 1.90
CA LEU A 156 15.86 13.30 3.35
C LEU A 156 16.39 14.60 3.98
N ARG A 157 17.63 14.97 3.66
CA ARG A 157 18.26 16.21 4.15
C ARG A 157 17.48 17.47 3.78
N GLN A 158 16.89 17.47 2.59
CA GLN A 158 16.20 18.63 2.07
C GLN A 158 14.76 18.75 2.59
N TYR A 159 14.05 17.62 2.65
CA TYR A 159 12.59 17.64 2.75
C TYR A 159 12.03 16.93 3.98
N TYR A 160 12.82 16.18 4.75
CA TYR A 160 12.29 15.56 5.96
C TYR A 160 11.90 16.63 6.98
N VAL A 161 10.75 16.44 7.60
CA VAL A 161 10.12 17.44 8.46
C VAL A 161 11.00 17.86 9.64
N VAL A 162 11.77 16.93 10.23
CA VAL A 162 12.78 17.23 11.26
C VAL A 162 14.17 17.28 10.63
N ARG A 163 14.73 18.49 10.51
CA ARG A 163 15.98 18.74 9.76
C ARG A 163 17.15 17.84 10.22
N GLU A 164 17.40 17.78 11.51
CA GLU A 164 18.53 17.06 12.11
C GLU A 164 18.37 15.55 11.92
N THR A 165 17.14 15.04 12.06
CA THR A 165 16.83 13.63 11.78
C THR A 165 17.00 13.31 10.29
N GLY A 166 16.58 14.21 9.39
CA GLY A 166 16.76 14.04 7.95
C GLY A 166 18.23 13.98 7.55
N GLN A 167 19.08 14.79 8.19
CA GLN A 167 20.54 14.72 8.05
C GLN A 167 21.08 13.37 8.51
N TRP A 168 20.76 12.98 9.74
CA TRP A 168 21.22 11.72 10.31
C TRP A 168 20.78 10.48 9.50
N LEU A 169 19.54 10.45 9.01
CA LEU A 169 19.04 9.37 8.16
C LEU A 169 19.82 9.29 6.84
N GLY A 170 20.05 10.44 6.19
CA GLY A 170 20.82 10.51 4.95
C GLY A 170 22.27 10.03 5.13
N ASP A 171 22.92 10.49 6.21
CA ASP A 171 24.28 10.07 6.54
C ASP A 171 24.35 8.56 6.84
N SER A 172 23.34 8.02 7.54
CA SER A 172 23.27 6.62 7.92
C SER A 172 23.19 5.68 6.73
N ILE A 173 22.37 5.97 5.72
CA ILE A 173 22.25 5.11 4.52
C ILE A 173 23.47 5.22 3.60
N GLU A 174 24.09 6.40 3.50
CA GLU A 174 25.36 6.56 2.77
C GLU A 174 26.53 5.85 3.47
N ASP A 175 26.54 5.83 4.80
CA ASP A 175 27.54 5.12 5.57
C ASP A 175 27.41 3.60 5.44
N ARG A 176 26.18 3.08 5.41
CA ARG A 176 25.90 1.68 5.06
C ARG A 176 26.38 1.34 3.66
N LEU A 177 26.18 2.23 2.68
CA LEU A 177 26.72 2.05 1.34
C LEU A 177 28.25 1.95 1.33
N ARG A 178 28.95 2.84 2.03
CA ARG A 178 30.43 2.80 2.13
C ARG A 178 30.96 1.52 2.76
N ARG A 179 30.20 0.89 3.65
CA ARG A 179 30.53 -0.41 4.27
C ARG A 179 30.13 -1.62 3.44
N GLY A 180 29.62 -1.43 2.22
CA GLY A 180 29.19 -2.53 1.34
C GLY A 180 27.89 -3.21 1.77
N ALA A 181 27.05 -2.57 2.59
CA ALA A 181 25.82 -3.18 3.11
C ALA A 181 24.81 -3.55 2.00
N TYR A 182 24.89 -2.88 0.85
CA TYR A 182 24.03 -3.13 -0.31
C TYR A 182 24.75 -3.91 -1.42
N ASP A 183 25.96 -4.41 -1.17
CA ASP A 183 26.72 -5.11 -2.18
C ASP A 183 26.04 -6.41 -2.62
N GLY A 184 26.00 -6.63 -3.92
CA GLY A 184 25.32 -7.76 -4.52
C GLY A 184 23.80 -7.69 -4.53
N ILE A 185 23.18 -6.60 -4.08
CA ILE A 185 21.77 -6.32 -4.34
C ILE A 185 21.65 -5.76 -5.75
N THR A 186 21.02 -6.51 -6.65
CA THR A 186 20.75 -6.11 -8.03
C THR A 186 19.27 -5.92 -8.29
N ALA A 187 18.37 -6.57 -7.55
CA ALA A 187 16.92 -6.38 -7.74
C ALA A 187 16.44 -4.99 -7.27
N SER A 188 15.93 -4.17 -8.19
CA SER A 188 15.52 -2.79 -7.94
C SER A 188 14.47 -2.66 -6.83
N ARG A 189 13.44 -3.50 -6.86
CA ARG A 189 12.39 -3.52 -5.83
C ARG A 189 12.92 -3.95 -4.46
N TYR A 190 13.84 -4.91 -4.42
CA TYR A 190 14.42 -5.35 -3.16
C TYR A 190 15.28 -4.24 -2.52
N LEU A 191 16.04 -3.50 -3.33
CA LEU A 191 16.76 -2.31 -2.85
C LEU A 191 15.80 -1.26 -2.26
N ALA A 192 14.70 -0.96 -2.95
CA ALA A 192 13.69 0.00 -2.49
C ALA A 192 13.05 -0.42 -1.16
N ASP A 193 12.65 -1.69 -1.04
CA ASP A 193 12.03 -2.24 0.17
C ASP A 193 13.02 -2.29 1.35
N MET A 194 14.29 -2.64 1.09
CA MET A 194 15.37 -2.58 2.06
C MET A 194 15.55 -1.16 2.61
N LEU A 195 15.70 -0.16 1.73
CA LEU A 195 15.83 1.25 2.15
C LEU A 195 14.60 1.71 2.93
N THR A 196 13.39 1.31 2.51
CA THR A 196 12.15 1.60 3.24
C THR A 196 12.18 1.05 4.65
N SER A 197 12.55 -0.23 4.81
CA SER A 197 12.63 -0.89 6.12
C SER A 197 13.66 -0.22 7.02
N GLU A 198 14.84 0.11 6.49
CA GLU A 198 15.90 0.78 7.23
C GLU A 198 15.49 2.18 7.70
N LEU A 199 14.91 3.00 6.82
CA LEU A 199 14.48 4.35 7.18
C LEU A 199 13.40 4.33 8.27
N ARG A 200 12.44 3.40 8.19
CA ARG A 200 11.41 3.21 9.22
C ARG A 200 12.00 2.74 10.54
N ALA A 201 12.95 1.80 10.50
CA ALA A 201 13.60 1.30 11.71
C ALA A 201 14.44 2.37 12.42
N LEU A 202 15.09 3.26 11.65
CA LEU A 202 15.90 4.34 12.18
C LEU A 202 15.05 5.50 12.73
N SER A 203 13.99 5.90 12.01
CA SER A 203 13.19 7.08 12.37
C SER A 203 12.00 6.78 13.27
N GLY A 204 11.47 5.54 13.26
CA GLY A 204 10.15 5.22 13.81
C GLY A 204 8.98 5.71 12.94
N ASP A 205 9.25 6.52 11.92
CA ASP A 205 8.24 7.12 11.04
C ASP A 205 7.80 6.10 10.00
N ARG A 206 6.55 5.67 10.10
CA ARG A 206 5.98 4.59 9.29
C ARG A 206 5.60 5.05 7.88
N HIS A 207 5.62 6.35 7.60
CA HIS A 207 5.22 6.88 6.30
C HIS A 207 6.29 6.76 5.22
N PHE A 208 7.56 6.60 5.59
CA PHE A 208 8.64 6.42 4.62
C PHE A 208 8.34 5.28 3.64
N ARG A 209 8.54 5.54 2.35
CA ARG A 209 8.58 4.54 1.27
C ARG A 209 9.57 4.98 0.20
N VAL A 210 10.56 4.16 -0.08
CA VAL A 210 11.32 4.21 -1.34
C VAL A 210 10.64 3.22 -2.29
N GLU A 211 10.40 3.66 -3.52
CA GLU A 211 9.60 2.92 -4.48
C GLU A 211 10.33 2.80 -5.82
N PHE A 212 10.15 1.65 -6.46
CA PHE A 212 10.68 1.36 -7.79
C PHE A 212 9.56 1.40 -8.83
N SER A 213 9.83 2.09 -9.93
CA SER A 213 8.98 2.23 -11.11
C SER A 213 9.66 1.55 -12.31
N VAL A 214 8.98 0.57 -12.90
CA VAL A 214 9.40 -0.03 -14.17
C VAL A 214 9.42 1.01 -15.29
N PRO A 215 8.36 1.83 -15.52
CA PRO A 215 8.46 2.93 -16.47
C PRO A 215 9.36 4.04 -15.92
N VAL A 216 10.03 4.74 -16.84
CA VAL A 216 10.81 5.94 -16.52
C VAL A 216 9.89 7.02 -15.96
N LEU A 217 10.27 7.57 -14.82
CA LEU A 217 9.62 8.69 -14.17
C LEU A 217 9.96 9.98 -14.93
N PRO A 218 8.98 10.83 -15.26
CA PRO A 218 9.22 12.11 -15.93
C PRO A 218 10.06 13.06 -15.06
N ALA A 219 10.73 14.04 -15.65
CA ALA A 219 11.62 14.94 -14.91
C ALA A 219 10.87 15.84 -13.91
N ASP A 220 9.66 16.25 -14.26
CA ASP A 220 8.72 17.02 -13.45
C ASP A 220 7.81 16.12 -12.60
N PHE A 221 8.26 14.89 -12.30
CA PHE A 221 7.50 13.92 -11.53
C PHE A 221 6.93 14.54 -10.25
N SER A 222 5.66 14.83 -10.36
CA SER A 222 4.71 14.96 -9.29
C SER A 222 3.63 13.93 -9.60
N LEU A 223 2.86 13.52 -8.60
CA LEU A 223 1.63 12.81 -8.90
C LEU A 223 0.60 13.70 -9.62
N SER A 224 0.96 14.87 -10.19
CA SER A 224 0.06 15.61 -11.08
C SER A 224 -0.13 14.82 -12.37
N ARG A 225 -1.39 14.65 -12.72
CA ARG A 225 -1.87 13.58 -13.57
C ARG A 225 -2.31 14.12 -14.91
N THR A 226 -1.99 13.40 -15.97
CA THR A 226 -2.57 13.68 -17.29
C THR A 226 -4.11 13.56 -17.23
N VAL A 227 -4.82 14.02 -18.26
CA VAL A 227 -6.29 13.85 -18.34
C VAL A 227 -6.67 12.36 -18.22
N ALA A 228 -5.97 11.49 -18.94
CA ALA A 228 -6.20 10.04 -18.91
C ALA A 228 -5.96 9.42 -17.52
N ASP A 229 -4.95 9.91 -16.79
CA ASP A 229 -4.67 9.47 -15.41
C ASP A 229 -5.76 9.93 -14.43
N ARG A 230 -6.34 11.13 -14.64
CA ARG A 230 -7.47 11.63 -13.85
C ARG A 230 -8.72 10.79 -14.08
N GLU A 231 -9.07 10.52 -15.34
CA GLU A 231 -10.22 9.67 -15.70
C GLU A 231 -10.07 8.25 -15.13
N SER A 232 -8.88 7.66 -15.28
CA SER A 232 -8.59 6.32 -14.76
C SER A 232 -8.74 6.24 -13.24
N GLN A 233 -8.27 7.26 -12.53
CA GLN A 233 -8.46 7.33 -11.08
C GLN A 233 -9.89 7.58 -10.65
N GLN A 234 -10.61 8.48 -11.33
CA GLN A 234 -12.01 8.70 -11.04
C GLN A 234 -12.76 7.38 -11.16
N ALA A 235 -12.54 6.63 -12.25
CA ALA A 235 -13.11 5.31 -12.42
C ALA A 235 -12.72 4.32 -11.31
N LEU A 236 -11.50 4.39 -10.76
CA LEU A 236 -11.09 3.56 -9.62
C LEU A 236 -11.82 3.95 -8.32
N TRP A 237 -11.95 5.24 -8.03
CA TRP A 237 -12.69 5.74 -6.87
C TRP A 237 -14.19 5.47 -6.99
N ASP A 238 -14.78 5.65 -8.16
CA ASP A 238 -16.20 5.35 -8.39
C ASP A 238 -16.47 3.85 -8.20
N ARG A 239 -15.60 2.97 -8.73
CA ARG A 239 -15.75 1.51 -8.59
C ARG A 239 -15.68 1.02 -7.14
N ASN A 240 -14.99 1.73 -6.26
CA ASN A 240 -14.86 1.36 -4.86
C ASN A 240 -15.70 2.22 -3.91
N ASN A 241 -16.66 2.99 -4.45
CA ASN A 241 -17.47 3.96 -3.71
C ASN A 241 -16.61 4.89 -2.83
N CYS A 242 -15.49 5.38 -3.34
CA CYS A 242 -14.57 6.23 -2.60
C CYS A 242 -14.11 5.64 -1.25
N ALA A 243 -14.00 4.31 -1.19
CA ALA A 243 -13.73 3.53 0.01
C ALA A 243 -14.82 3.57 1.10
N PHE A 244 -16.02 4.10 0.83
CA PHE A 244 -17.21 3.96 1.68
C PHE A 244 -17.90 2.63 1.38
N LEU A 245 -17.65 1.65 2.24
CA LEU A 245 -18.03 0.25 2.00
C LEU A 245 -19.44 -0.09 2.50
N ARG A 246 -19.94 0.63 3.50
CA ARG A 246 -21.26 0.35 4.09
C ARG A 246 -21.86 1.60 4.71
N ALA A 247 -23.13 1.84 4.44
CA ALA A 247 -23.99 2.76 5.16
C ALA A 247 -25.23 1.98 5.62
N GLU A 248 -25.55 2.05 6.92
CA GLU A 248 -26.60 1.24 7.52
C GLU A 248 -27.29 1.97 8.67
N ARG A 249 -28.55 1.64 8.91
CA ARG A 249 -29.28 1.98 10.13
C ARG A 249 -29.42 0.72 10.98
N LEU A 250 -28.70 0.68 12.09
CA LEU A 250 -28.73 -0.39 13.07
C LEU A 250 -29.97 -0.30 13.97
N ALA A 251 -30.16 -1.31 14.82
CA ALA A 251 -31.11 -1.27 15.93
C ALA A 251 -30.92 -0.01 16.80
N ASP A 252 -31.99 0.38 17.52
CA ASP A 252 -32.05 1.62 18.31
C ASP A 252 -31.84 2.91 17.50
N ASN A 253 -32.05 2.87 16.19
CA ASN A 253 -31.91 4.02 15.28
C ASN A 253 -30.48 4.61 15.25
N ILE A 254 -29.47 3.75 15.34
CA ILE A 254 -28.06 4.15 15.27
C ILE A 254 -27.58 4.07 13.81
N GLY A 255 -27.01 5.14 13.28
CA GLY A 255 -26.35 5.13 11.99
C GLY A 255 -24.99 4.45 12.05
N TYR A 256 -24.59 3.80 10.98
CA TYR A 256 -23.28 3.17 10.85
C TYR A 256 -22.69 3.44 9.47
N LEU A 257 -21.46 3.94 9.44
CA LEU A 257 -20.67 4.17 8.23
C LEU A 257 -19.34 3.41 8.34
N LYS A 258 -19.03 2.56 7.36
CA LYS A 258 -17.72 1.89 7.22
C LYS A 258 -16.96 2.50 6.06
N LEU A 259 -15.74 2.96 6.33
CA LEU A 259 -14.82 3.44 5.30
C LEU A 259 -13.38 3.03 5.57
N ASN A 260 -12.67 2.68 4.51
CA ASN A 260 -11.28 2.18 4.59
C ASN A 260 -10.24 3.14 3.99
N GLY A 261 -10.64 4.35 3.61
CA GLY A 261 -9.73 5.39 3.18
C GLY A 261 -10.45 6.71 2.93
N PHE A 262 -9.66 7.75 2.72
CA PHE A 262 -10.11 9.07 2.28
C PHE A 262 -9.66 9.29 0.83
N GLY A 263 -10.60 9.19 -0.12
CA GLY A 263 -10.31 9.41 -1.54
C GLY A 263 -10.12 10.88 -1.90
N SER A 264 -9.88 11.16 -3.19
CA SER A 264 -9.76 12.54 -3.68
C SER A 264 -11.05 13.33 -3.44
N PRO A 265 -11.01 14.54 -2.85
CA PRO A 265 -12.19 15.38 -2.66
C PRO A 265 -12.84 15.83 -3.99
N GLU A 266 -12.11 15.83 -5.10
CA GLU A 266 -12.65 16.15 -6.43
C GLU A 266 -13.75 15.18 -6.83
N TYR A 267 -13.58 13.90 -6.49
CA TYR A 267 -14.48 12.81 -6.92
C TYR A 267 -15.37 12.31 -5.78
N CYS A 268 -14.91 12.40 -4.54
CA CYS A 268 -15.50 11.66 -3.42
C CYS A 268 -16.47 12.44 -2.54
N LYS A 269 -16.55 13.77 -2.70
CA LYS A 269 -17.54 14.59 -1.97
C LYS A 269 -18.99 14.10 -2.15
N PRO A 270 -19.48 13.77 -3.38
CA PRO A 270 -20.84 13.27 -3.56
C PRO A 270 -21.13 11.98 -2.77
N THR A 271 -20.15 11.09 -2.65
CA THR A 271 -20.29 9.85 -1.85
C THR A 271 -20.41 10.15 -0.37
N VAL A 272 -19.61 11.09 0.15
CA VAL A 272 -19.74 11.58 1.53
C VAL A 272 -21.13 12.19 1.75
N ASP A 273 -21.60 13.00 0.80
CA ASP A 273 -22.91 13.66 0.89
C ASP A 273 -24.05 12.66 0.93
N ALA A 274 -24.01 11.63 0.07
CA ALA A 274 -25.00 10.56 0.05
C ALA A 274 -25.00 9.73 1.35
N ALA A 275 -23.81 9.38 1.86
CA ALA A 275 -23.67 8.65 3.12
C ALA A 275 -24.25 9.45 4.30
N MET A 276 -23.95 10.75 4.38
CA MET A 276 -24.46 11.62 5.43
C MET A 276 -25.96 11.89 5.29
N ALA A 277 -26.47 12.05 4.07
CA ALA A 277 -27.90 12.15 3.80
C ALA A 277 -28.66 10.91 4.26
N PHE A 278 -28.08 9.71 4.09
CA PHE A 278 -28.65 8.45 4.52
C PHE A 278 -28.77 8.34 6.05
N VAL A 279 -27.72 8.72 6.78
CA VAL A 279 -27.69 8.59 8.26
C VAL A 279 -28.25 9.78 9.02
N LYS A 280 -28.62 10.89 8.36
CA LYS A 280 -29.05 12.15 9.03
C LYS A 280 -30.17 11.98 10.07
N GLY A 281 -31.08 11.04 9.83
CA GLY A 281 -32.27 10.78 10.65
C GLY A 281 -32.01 9.92 11.89
N THR A 282 -30.79 9.39 12.04
CA THR A 282 -30.40 8.51 13.15
C THR A 282 -30.18 9.30 14.43
N ASP A 283 -30.33 8.67 15.60
CA ASP A 283 -30.20 9.34 16.91
C ASP A 283 -28.76 9.38 17.40
N ALA A 284 -27.90 8.51 16.88
CA ALA A 284 -26.46 8.45 17.10
C ALA A 284 -25.77 7.92 15.83
N LEU A 285 -24.48 8.21 15.66
CA LEU A 285 -23.69 7.71 14.52
C LEU A 285 -22.44 6.98 14.98
N ILE A 286 -22.13 5.85 14.34
CA ILE A 286 -20.86 5.14 14.44
C ILE A 286 -20.12 5.25 13.10
N VAL A 287 -18.89 5.74 13.12
CA VAL A 287 -17.98 5.80 11.97
C VAL A 287 -16.86 4.80 12.20
N ASP A 288 -16.80 3.74 11.41
CA ASP A 288 -15.82 2.66 11.55
C ASP A 288 -14.60 2.90 10.66
N LEU A 289 -13.47 3.22 11.31
CA LEU A 289 -12.15 3.45 10.71
C LEU A 289 -11.15 2.34 11.04
N ARG A 290 -11.62 1.19 11.57
CA ARG A 290 -10.75 0.10 12.04
C ARG A 290 -9.87 -0.51 10.95
N ASP A 291 -10.17 -0.26 9.68
CA ASP A 291 -9.41 -0.72 8.51
C ASP A 291 -9.01 0.44 7.59
N ASN A 292 -9.05 1.67 8.10
CA ASN A 292 -8.76 2.86 7.33
C ASN A 292 -7.26 3.16 7.34
N ASN A 293 -6.62 3.06 6.17
CA ASN A 293 -5.17 3.24 6.03
C ASN A 293 -4.78 4.68 5.62
N GLY A 294 -5.69 5.64 5.75
CA GLY A 294 -5.43 7.05 5.45
C GLY A 294 -5.99 7.50 4.11
N GLY A 295 -5.30 8.42 3.45
CA GLY A 295 -5.74 9.04 2.21
C GLY A 295 -5.59 10.56 2.22
N ASP A 296 -6.55 11.25 1.62
CA ASP A 296 -6.53 12.68 1.38
C ASP A 296 -7.08 13.49 2.58
N ALA A 297 -6.27 14.42 3.10
CA ALA A 297 -6.64 15.27 4.23
C ALA A 297 -7.74 16.29 3.91
N ASP A 298 -7.93 16.65 2.63
CA ASP A 298 -8.99 17.57 2.24
C ASP A 298 -10.37 16.89 2.31
N LEU A 299 -10.45 15.59 2.00
CA LEU A 299 -11.68 14.83 2.21
C LEU A 299 -11.95 14.61 3.71
N VAL A 300 -10.92 14.48 4.54
CA VAL A 300 -11.07 14.49 6.02
C VAL A 300 -11.72 15.80 6.46
N THR A 301 -11.18 16.94 6.01
CA THR A 301 -11.72 18.27 6.35
C THR A 301 -13.18 18.43 5.89
N TYR A 302 -13.49 17.99 4.68
CA TYR A 302 -14.87 18.01 4.16
C TYR A 302 -15.81 17.12 4.98
N PHE A 303 -15.38 15.90 5.32
CA PHE A 303 -16.19 14.99 6.12
C PHE A 303 -16.38 15.48 7.56
N ALA A 304 -15.33 16.01 8.19
CA ALA A 304 -15.40 16.65 9.51
C ALA A 304 -16.40 17.82 9.57
N SER A 305 -16.55 18.54 8.44
CA SER A 305 -17.48 19.68 8.31
C SER A 305 -18.97 19.30 8.42
N TYR A 306 -19.30 18.01 8.33
CA TYR A 306 -20.64 17.51 8.65
C TYR A 306 -20.93 17.45 10.16
N PHE A 307 -19.89 17.45 10.98
CA PHE A 307 -20.00 17.28 12.43
C PHE A 307 -19.64 18.54 13.21
N VAL A 308 -19.06 19.55 12.58
CA VAL A 308 -18.56 20.72 13.29
C VAL A 308 -19.08 21.97 12.60
N ALA A 309 -19.36 23.01 13.39
CA ALA A 309 -19.76 24.31 12.89
C ALA A 309 -18.76 24.83 11.83
N PRO A 310 -19.24 25.55 10.79
CA PRO A 310 -18.37 26.15 9.78
C PRO A 310 -17.30 27.06 10.39
N ARG A 311 -16.15 27.19 9.71
CA ARG A 311 -15.02 28.05 10.13
C ARG A 311 -14.45 27.69 11.50
N THR A 312 -14.49 26.40 11.87
CA THR A 312 -13.73 25.86 13.00
C THR A 312 -12.38 25.37 12.51
N LEU A 313 -11.30 25.77 13.18
CA LEU A 313 -9.94 25.30 12.87
C LEU A 313 -9.79 23.86 13.34
N LEU A 314 -9.50 22.94 12.42
CA LEU A 314 -9.26 21.53 12.73
C LEU A 314 -7.78 21.28 13.05
N ALA A 315 -6.91 21.79 12.19
CA ALA A 315 -5.46 21.64 12.31
C ALA A 315 -4.70 22.72 11.53
N THR A 316 -3.43 22.89 11.86
CA THR A 316 -2.45 23.61 11.02
C THR A 316 -1.39 22.65 10.51
N THR A 317 -0.91 22.85 9.29
CA THR A 317 0.12 22.01 8.68
C THR A 317 1.31 22.86 8.28
N TRP A 318 2.45 22.68 8.94
CA TRP A 318 3.70 23.30 8.52
C TRP A 318 4.45 22.38 7.56
N THR A 319 4.83 22.89 6.39
CA THR A 319 5.51 22.11 5.34
C THR A 319 6.97 22.52 5.19
N ARG A 320 7.87 21.55 5.33
CA ARG A 320 9.33 21.75 5.28
C ARG A 320 9.82 22.36 3.97
N ALA A 321 9.22 21.96 2.86
CA ALA A 321 9.68 22.34 1.52
C ALA A 321 9.38 23.80 1.18
N SER A 322 8.21 24.30 1.58
CA SER A 322 7.78 25.69 1.36
C SER A 322 8.08 26.59 2.55
N GLU A 323 8.33 26.01 3.73
CA GLU A 323 8.42 26.70 5.02
C GLU A 323 7.12 27.48 5.37
N GLN A 324 5.99 27.05 4.81
CA GLN A 324 4.67 27.66 5.01
C GLN A 324 3.81 26.84 5.97
N THR A 325 2.90 27.54 6.64
CA THR A 325 1.86 26.94 7.48
C THR A 325 0.50 27.17 6.85
N ASP A 326 -0.18 26.07 6.50
CA ASP A 326 -1.56 26.07 6.02
C ASP A 326 -2.52 25.75 7.18
N SER A 327 -3.77 26.18 7.06
CA SER A 327 -4.81 25.94 8.07
C SER A 327 -5.99 25.18 7.47
N ALA A 328 -6.37 24.07 8.09
CA ALA A 328 -7.55 23.29 7.72
C ALA A 328 -8.76 23.78 8.50
N TRP A 329 -9.66 24.49 7.82
CA TRP A 329 -10.90 25.02 8.38
C TRP A 329 -12.11 24.21 7.89
N THR A 330 -13.08 23.97 8.78
CA THR A 330 -14.36 23.39 8.35
C THR A 330 -15.05 24.29 7.32
N THR A 331 -15.66 23.65 6.34
CA THR A 331 -16.25 24.29 5.15
C THR A 331 -17.75 24.07 5.05
N HIS A 332 -18.35 24.57 3.98
CA HIS A 332 -19.72 24.24 3.62
C HIS A 332 -19.81 22.84 2.99
N VAL A 333 -20.88 22.14 3.33
CA VAL A 333 -21.19 20.79 2.85
C VAL A 333 -22.53 20.85 2.10
N ALA A 334 -22.69 20.00 1.08
CA ALA A 334 -23.91 20.02 0.25
C ALA A 334 -25.12 19.39 0.95
N GLY A 335 -24.88 18.41 1.83
CA GLY A 335 -25.91 17.72 2.59
C GLY A 335 -26.20 18.33 3.97
N PRO A 336 -27.21 17.79 4.68
CA PRO A 336 -27.52 18.23 6.04
C PRO A 336 -26.40 17.82 7.01
N ARG A 337 -25.97 18.74 7.87
CA ARG A 337 -25.05 18.45 8.97
C ARG A 337 -25.67 17.49 9.97
N PHE A 338 -24.83 16.66 10.58
CA PHE A 338 -25.26 15.81 11.69
C PHE A 338 -25.38 16.65 12.96
N ALA A 339 -26.58 16.67 13.54
CA ALA A 339 -26.93 17.57 14.63
C ALA A 339 -25.90 17.50 15.78
N GLU A 340 -25.48 18.66 16.29
CA GLU A 340 -24.47 18.78 17.36
C GLU A 340 -24.88 18.11 18.66
N SER A 341 -26.18 18.05 18.91
CA SER A 341 -26.69 17.32 20.06
C SER A 341 -26.45 15.80 19.93
N LYS A 342 -26.45 15.21 18.73
CA LYS A 342 -26.39 13.74 18.56
C LYS A 342 -24.96 13.20 18.72
N PRO A 343 -24.75 12.11 19.49
CA PRO A 343 -23.42 11.57 19.73
C PRO A 343 -22.87 10.90 18.47
N VAL A 344 -21.55 10.99 18.31
CA VAL A 344 -20.80 10.34 17.24
C VAL A 344 -19.66 9.52 17.87
N TYR A 345 -19.57 8.25 17.48
CA TYR A 345 -18.52 7.34 17.92
C TYR A 345 -17.63 6.98 16.73
N VAL A 346 -16.32 6.98 16.93
CA VAL A 346 -15.35 6.62 15.89
C VAL A 346 -14.62 5.36 16.31
N LEU A 347 -14.68 4.31 15.48
CA LEU A 347 -14.01 3.04 15.78
C LEU A 347 -12.59 3.05 15.21
N THR A 348 -11.60 2.76 16.05
CA THR A 348 -10.19 2.70 15.65
C THR A 348 -9.57 1.33 15.91
N SER A 349 -8.48 1.04 15.22
CA SER A 349 -7.64 -0.12 15.49
C SER A 349 -6.16 0.22 15.30
N THR A 350 -5.28 -0.73 15.59
CA THR A 350 -3.84 -0.65 15.27
C THR A 350 -3.54 -0.52 13.77
N ARG A 351 -4.54 -0.72 12.89
CA ARG A 351 -4.45 -0.49 11.44
C ARG A 351 -4.89 0.91 11.01
N THR A 352 -5.61 1.65 11.86
CA THR A 352 -6.04 3.01 11.53
C THR A 352 -4.80 3.89 11.39
N PHE A 353 -4.61 4.51 10.22
CA PHE A 353 -3.37 5.22 9.89
C PHE A 353 -3.62 6.55 9.15
N SER A 354 -2.72 7.52 9.30
CA SER A 354 -2.65 8.74 8.50
C SER A 354 -3.96 9.55 8.51
N ALA A 355 -4.55 9.88 7.37
CA ALA A 355 -5.80 10.65 7.31
C ALA A 355 -6.97 10.02 8.14
N GLY A 356 -6.98 8.70 8.34
CA GLY A 356 -7.92 8.04 9.25
C GLY A 356 -7.71 8.42 10.71
N GLU A 357 -6.46 8.61 11.11
CA GLU A 357 -6.09 9.13 12.43
C GLU A 357 -6.41 10.62 12.54
N ALA A 358 -6.17 11.41 11.49
CA ALA A 358 -6.50 12.84 11.47
C ALA A 358 -7.99 13.09 11.78
N PHE A 359 -8.90 12.38 11.11
CA PHE A 359 -10.34 12.49 11.36
C PHE A 359 -10.71 12.17 12.82
N ALA A 360 -10.14 11.09 13.37
CA ALA A 360 -10.39 10.69 14.76
C ALA A 360 -9.81 11.70 15.74
N TYR A 361 -8.55 12.10 15.55
CA TYR A 361 -7.81 13.00 16.43
C TYR A 361 -8.42 14.39 16.46
N GLU A 362 -8.63 15.03 15.31
CA GLU A 362 -9.13 16.41 15.22
C GLU A 362 -10.51 16.55 15.88
N LEU A 363 -11.43 15.62 15.58
CA LEU A 363 -12.76 15.64 16.18
C LEU A 363 -12.75 15.24 17.67
N GLN A 364 -11.80 14.41 18.10
CA GLN A 364 -11.62 14.07 19.52
C GLN A 364 -11.10 15.28 20.30
N GLN A 365 -10.13 16.03 19.76
CA GLN A 365 -9.62 17.27 20.37
C GLN A 365 -10.73 18.31 20.55
N LEU A 366 -11.65 18.39 19.58
CA LEU A 366 -12.86 19.23 19.67
C LEU A 366 -13.96 18.67 20.57
N LYS A 367 -13.75 17.49 21.17
CA LYS A 367 -14.75 16.75 21.97
C LYS A 367 -16.05 16.47 21.21
N ARG A 368 -15.99 16.41 19.86
CA ARG A 368 -17.15 16.15 19.00
C ARG A 368 -17.45 14.66 18.86
N VAL A 369 -16.42 13.81 18.97
CA VAL A 369 -16.54 12.35 18.88
C VAL A 369 -16.01 11.65 20.12
N THR A 370 -16.53 10.45 20.37
CA THR A 370 -15.93 9.48 21.29
C THR A 370 -15.21 8.41 20.47
N VAL A 371 -13.89 8.32 20.60
CA VAL A 371 -13.07 7.28 19.95
C VAL A 371 -13.13 6.00 20.77
N VAL A 372 -13.44 4.88 20.13
CA VAL A 372 -13.63 3.57 20.76
C VAL A 372 -12.80 2.53 20.00
N GLY A 373 -11.90 1.81 20.66
CA GLY A 373 -11.07 0.81 19.98
C GLY A 373 -9.67 0.70 20.56
N ASP A 374 -8.73 0.29 19.71
CA ASP A 374 -7.30 0.27 20.04
C ASP A 374 -6.63 1.62 19.72
N PRO A 375 -5.46 1.91 20.32
CA PRO A 375 -4.57 2.97 19.84
C PRO A 375 -4.22 2.77 18.36
N THR A 376 -4.15 3.87 17.63
CA THR A 376 -3.89 3.84 16.18
C THR A 376 -2.41 3.70 15.83
N ALA A 377 -2.09 3.59 14.54
CA ALA A 377 -0.75 3.22 14.08
C ALA A 377 0.33 4.31 14.24
N GLY A 378 -0.04 5.57 14.44
CA GLY A 378 0.87 6.66 14.76
C GLY A 378 1.56 7.30 13.56
N GLY A 379 0.84 7.56 12.45
CA GLY A 379 1.37 8.33 11.33
C GLY A 379 0.66 9.66 11.18
N ALA A 380 1.27 10.76 11.63
CA ALA A 380 0.74 12.12 11.50
C ALA A 380 1.40 12.98 10.42
N HIS A 381 2.60 12.63 9.94
CA HIS A 381 3.37 13.50 9.03
C HIS A 381 3.06 13.26 7.54
N PRO A 382 2.45 14.23 6.83
CA PRO A 382 2.16 14.09 5.40
C PRO A 382 3.41 13.89 4.55
N THR A 383 3.26 13.06 3.52
CA THR A 383 4.32 12.75 2.56
C THR A 383 4.00 13.24 1.17
N TRP A 384 5.04 13.57 0.41
CA TRP A 384 4.93 13.74 -1.03
C TRP A 384 6.00 12.91 -1.73
N PRO A 385 5.64 12.23 -2.84
CA PRO A 385 6.61 11.49 -3.62
C PRO A 385 7.53 12.46 -4.34
N ARG A 386 8.81 12.13 -4.34
CA ARG A 386 9.85 12.92 -5.01
C ARG A 386 10.77 11.99 -5.77
N ARG A 387 10.99 12.30 -7.04
CA ARG A 387 11.90 11.54 -7.91
C ARG A 387 13.31 11.52 -7.33
N VAL A 388 13.93 10.36 -7.39
CA VAL A 388 15.31 10.10 -6.95
C VAL A 388 16.19 9.82 -8.16
N THR A 389 15.78 8.85 -8.99
CA THR A 389 16.37 8.58 -10.30
C THR A 389 15.27 8.32 -11.33
N ASP A 390 15.62 7.89 -12.53
CA ASP A 390 14.66 7.58 -13.59
C ASP A 390 13.65 6.51 -13.19
N HIS A 391 14.01 5.61 -12.28
CA HIS A 391 13.15 4.50 -11.89
C HIS A 391 12.85 4.45 -10.39
N PHE A 392 13.31 5.44 -9.63
CA PHE A 392 13.12 5.46 -8.17
C PHE A 392 12.55 6.79 -7.71
N TYR A 393 11.66 6.72 -6.73
CA TYR A 393 11.17 7.89 -5.98
C TYR A 393 11.06 7.56 -4.50
N VAL A 394 11.00 8.59 -3.67
CA VAL A 394 10.83 8.47 -2.22
C VAL A 394 9.65 9.31 -1.74
N ASN A 395 8.80 8.72 -0.91
CA ASN A 395 7.79 9.40 -0.12
C ASN A 395 8.45 9.83 1.19
N THR A 396 8.81 11.11 1.26
CA THR A 396 9.48 11.70 2.43
C THR A 396 8.45 12.46 3.26
N PRO A 397 8.29 12.14 4.56
CA PRO A 397 7.43 12.87 5.49
C PRO A 397 7.96 14.29 5.64
N GLY A 398 7.23 15.23 5.05
CA GLY A 398 7.72 16.59 4.80
C GLY A 398 6.90 17.67 5.46
N ALA A 399 5.90 17.31 6.26
CA ALA A 399 5.07 18.27 6.97
C ALA A 399 4.67 17.76 8.34
N ARG A 400 4.33 18.70 9.20
CA ARG A 400 3.83 18.45 10.56
C ARG A 400 2.43 19.02 10.69
N ILE A 401 1.47 18.17 10.99
CA ILE A 401 0.13 18.56 11.39
C ILE A 401 0.18 18.95 12.87
N THR A 402 -0.60 19.93 13.32
CA THR A 402 -0.67 20.34 14.72
C THR A 402 -2.10 20.70 15.07
N SER A 403 -2.61 20.12 16.16
CA SER A 403 -3.92 20.50 16.70
C SER A 403 -3.86 21.90 17.30
N PRO A 404 -4.83 22.78 17.00
CA PRO A 404 -4.93 24.09 17.66
C PRO A 404 -5.32 23.98 19.14
N ILE A 405 -5.78 22.81 19.60
CA ILE A 405 -6.22 22.59 20.99
C ILE A 405 -5.05 22.13 21.85
N SER A 406 -4.35 21.06 21.45
CA SER A 406 -3.25 20.50 22.24
C SER A 406 -1.88 21.11 21.92
N GLY A 407 -1.70 21.73 20.75
CA GLY A 407 -0.39 22.12 20.25
C GLY A 407 0.50 20.93 19.84
N THR A 408 -0.08 19.73 19.71
CA THR A 408 0.64 18.47 19.39
C THR A 408 -0.01 17.70 18.25
N ASP A 409 0.61 16.58 17.87
CA ASP A 409 0.13 15.59 16.89
C ASP A 409 0.10 14.17 17.48
N TRP A 410 -0.18 13.16 16.64
CA TRP A 410 -0.25 11.75 17.00
C TRP A 410 0.93 10.90 16.45
N GLU A 411 1.99 11.52 15.93
CA GLU A 411 3.11 10.77 15.33
C GLU A 411 3.77 9.86 16.36
N GLY A 412 4.04 8.60 15.98
CA GLY A 412 4.71 7.60 16.81
C GLY A 412 3.89 7.04 17.98
N VAL A 413 2.87 7.77 18.47
CA VAL A 413 2.04 7.36 19.61
C VAL A 413 0.65 6.89 19.21
N GLY A 414 0.12 7.38 18.09
CA GLY A 414 -1.26 7.16 17.66
C GLY A 414 -2.29 7.91 18.51
N VAL A 415 -3.50 8.00 17.96
CA VAL A 415 -4.69 8.50 18.63
C VAL A 415 -5.07 7.52 19.74
N GLN A 416 -5.09 8.02 20.97
CA GLN A 416 -5.52 7.24 22.11
C GLN A 416 -7.05 7.22 22.18
N PRO A 417 -7.69 6.04 22.30
CA PRO A 417 -9.14 5.96 22.35
C PRO A 417 -9.67 6.57 23.65
N ASN A 418 -10.86 7.18 23.60
CA ASN A 418 -11.57 7.57 24.81
C ASN A 418 -12.05 6.34 25.60
N VAL A 419 -12.39 5.27 24.89
CA VAL A 419 -12.78 3.98 25.45
C VAL A 419 -11.96 2.88 24.79
N LEU A 420 -10.99 2.34 25.53
CA LEU A 420 -10.17 1.22 25.09
C LEU A 420 -11.05 -0.03 24.91
N ALA A 421 -10.98 -0.63 23.74
CA ALA A 421 -11.67 -1.88 23.42
C ALA A 421 -10.90 -2.63 22.32
N PRO A 422 -10.71 -3.95 22.41
CA PRO A 422 -10.10 -4.71 21.32
C PRO A 422 -10.87 -4.48 20.01
N GLN A 423 -10.15 -4.44 18.87
CA GLN A 423 -10.75 -4.23 17.54
C GLN A 423 -12.05 -5.02 17.30
N ALA A 424 -12.10 -6.29 17.72
CA ALA A 424 -13.24 -7.17 17.53
C ALA A 424 -14.49 -6.73 18.32
N GLU A 425 -14.31 -6.08 19.47
CA GLU A 425 -15.38 -5.69 20.40
C GLU A 425 -15.80 -4.22 20.25
N ALA A 426 -14.97 -3.39 19.62
CA ALA A 426 -15.17 -1.94 19.53
C ALA A 426 -16.57 -1.53 19.03
N LEU A 427 -17.11 -2.26 18.04
CA LEU A 427 -18.46 -1.99 17.51
C LEU A 427 -19.55 -2.23 18.58
N ASP A 428 -19.48 -3.34 19.32
CA ASP A 428 -20.48 -3.65 20.33
C ASP A 428 -20.38 -2.71 21.53
N VAL A 429 -19.16 -2.31 21.90
CA VAL A 429 -18.94 -1.27 22.92
C VAL A 429 -19.59 0.05 22.49
N ALA A 430 -19.30 0.54 21.27
CA ALA A 430 -19.87 1.78 20.77
C ALA A 430 -21.40 1.73 20.66
N ARG A 431 -21.98 0.60 20.23
CA ARG A 431 -23.43 0.40 20.20
C ARG A 431 -24.05 0.52 21.58
N ARG A 432 -23.46 -0.10 22.61
CA ARG A 432 -23.96 0.01 24.00
C ARG A 432 -23.90 1.45 24.51
N LEU A 433 -22.82 2.18 24.21
CA LEU A 433 -22.68 3.59 24.57
C LEU A 433 -23.76 4.44 23.89
N ALA A 434 -23.96 4.24 22.58
CA ALA A 434 -24.97 4.95 21.80
C ALA A 434 -26.40 4.68 22.34
N THR A 435 -26.78 3.42 22.54
CA THR A 435 -28.09 3.05 23.09
C THR A 435 -28.31 3.67 24.47
N THR A 436 -27.29 3.69 25.33
CA THR A 436 -27.37 4.31 26.66
C THR A 436 -27.62 5.82 26.55
N HIS A 437 -26.88 6.51 25.68
CA HIS A 437 -27.05 7.94 25.45
C HIS A 437 -28.46 8.28 24.92
N ILE A 438 -28.96 7.48 23.97
CA ILE A 438 -30.30 7.67 23.39
C ILE A 438 -31.38 7.51 24.47
N ARG A 439 -31.25 6.50 25.35
CA ARG A 439 -32.21 6.25 26.44
C ARG A 439 -32.21 7.36 27.50
N GLN A 440 -31.07 7.99 27.77
CA GLN A 440 -30.97 9.09 28.73
C GLN A 440 -31.61 10.41 28.25
N ARG A 441 -31.90 10.52 26.95
CA ARG A 441 -32.46 11.72 26.32
C ARG A 441 -33.93 11.63 25.97
N ARG A 442 -34.52 10.44 26.09
CA ARG A 442 -35.96 10.22 26.03
C ARG A 442 -36.51 10.26 27.44
#